data_AF-A0A8S3Y0W3-F1
#
_entry.id   AF-A0A8S3Y0W3-F1
#
_cell.length_a   1.000
_cell.length_b   1.000
_cell.length_c   1.000
_cell.angle_alpha   90.00
_cell.angle_beta   90.00
_cell.angle_gamma   90.00
#
_symmetry.space_group_name_H-M   'P 1'
#
loop_
_entity.id
_entity.type
_entity.pdbx_description
1 polymer ?
#
loop_
_entity_poly.entity_id
_entity_poly.type
_entity_poly.pdbx_seq_one_letter_code
_entity_poly.pdbx_strand_id
1 'polypeptide(L)'
;MVVFTDKNESMEVIILPVNNSIMIEKALLNTNLVDWNRNVTVPFASPDVVDLLLRLSKPMKLKVIYENGKAVKHLLERNSTSFNISFPDDTYMASLTPEYIETVDKAWSYYSEKSNGFFKTLMDNDMTYVLYSSNDHKPLAWVTINEAGALTHLFCLEPFRGRGYAEMVTKFACNDLLKKGRNVLAYTMEGNLASQKLLDKVGFKVIGRDYWVFIKNYS
;
A
#
# COMPACT_ATOMS: atom_id res chain seq x y z
N MET A 1 -16.05 9.93 -1.00
CA MET A 1 -16.36 8.56 -0.56
C MET A 1 -15.75 8.35 0.81
N VAL A 2 -16.47 7.67 1.70
CA VAL A 2 -15.95 7.20 2.99
C VAL A 2 -16.20 5.69 3.04
N VAL A 3 -15.18 4.91 3.32
CA VAL A 3 -15.24 3.46 3.50
C VAL A 3 -14.78 3.16 4.92
N PHE A 4 -15.43 2.21 5.59
CA PHE A 4 -15.00 1.78 6.92
C PHE A 4 -14.99 0.26 7.02
N THR A 5 -14.05 -0.25 7.80
CA THR A 5 -13.88 -1.67 8.10
C THR A 5 -13.81 -1.83 9.60
N ASP A 6 -14.66 -2.70 10.16
CA ASP A 6 -14.60 -3.08 11.57
C ASP A 6 -13.53 -4.17 11.76
N LYS A 7 -12.53 -3.90 12.61
CA LYS A 7 -11.44 -4.83 12.95
C LYS A 7 -11.60 -5.42 14.36
N ASN A 8 -12.83 -5.50 14.88
CA ASN A 8 -13.21 -5.92 16.23
C ASN A 8 -12.72 -5.00 17.36
N GLU A 9 -11.41 -4.80 17.50
CA GLU A 9 -10.81 -3.97 18.55
C GLU A 9 -10.61 -2.50 18.13
N SER A 10 -10.66 -2.24 16.82
CA SER A 10 -10.48 -0.93 16.21
C SER A 10 -11.31 -0.80 14.94
N MET A 11 -11.40 0.42 14.42
CA MET A 11 -11.96 0.67 13.09
C MET A 11 -10.89 1.22 12.15
N GLU A 12 -11.00 0.86 10.89
CA GLU A 12 -10.27 1.53 9.81
C GLU A 12 -11.25 2.34 8.96
N VAL A 13 -10.91 3.58 8.63
CA VAL A 13 -11.77 4.48 7.84
C VAL A 13 -10.95 5.11 6.73
N ILE A 14 -11.28 4.83 5.47
CA ILE A 14 -10.68 5.46 4.30
C ILE A 14 -11.55 6.63 3.86
N ILE A 15 -10.98 7.83 3.78
CA ILE A 15 -11.67 9.05 3.37
C ILE A 15 -11.07 9.54 2.05
N LEU A 16 -11.88 9.53 0.99
CA LEU A 16 -11.48 9.97 -0.35
C LEU A 16 -12.40 11.11 -0.82
N PRO A 17 -12.01 12.38 -0.63
CA PRO A 17 -12.80 13.51 -1.10
C PRO A 17 -12.70 13.63 -2.61
N VAL A 18 -13.77 13.23 -3.32
CA VAL A 18 -13.79 13.23 -4.80
C VAL A 18 -14.14 14.61 -5.36
N ASN A 19 -14.99 15.39 -4.69
CA ASN A 19 -15.50 16.68 -5.20
C ASN A 19 -15.72 17.78 -4.14
N ASN A 20 -16.24 17.44 -2.95
CA ASN A 20 -16.65 18.43 -1.95
C ASN A 20 -16.41 17.92 -0.51
N SER A 21 -15.42 18.49 0.17
CA SER A 21 -15.04 18.16 1.55
C SER A 21 -16.12 18.54 2.58
N ILE A 22 -16.91 19.58 2.33
CA ILE A 22 -17.95 20.07 3.26
C ILE A 22 -19.04 19.01 3.47
N MET A 23 -19.45 18.31 2.41
CA MET A 23 -20.45 17.25 2.55
C MET A 23 -19.91 16.06 3.35
N ILE A 24 -18.62 15.73 3.19
CA ILE A 24 -17.97 14.67 3.96
C ILE A 24 -17.88 15.07 5.43
N GLU A 25 -17.51 16.31 5.74
CA GLU A 25 -17.49 16.82 7.12
C GLU A 25 -18.85 16.68 7.79
N LYS A 26 -19.92 17.16 7.13
CA LYS A 26 -21.28 17.03 7.64
C LYS A 26 -21.69 15.57 7.82
N ALA A 27 -21.31 14.68 6.90
CA ALA A 27 -21.62 13.26 7.02
C ALA A 27 -20.90 12.61 8.21
N LEU A 28 -19.61 12.91 8.40
CA LEU A 28 -18.81 12.36 9.51
C LEU A 28 -19.27 12.89 10.87
N LEU A 29 -19.75 14.13 10.95
CA LEU A 29 -20.32 14.71 12.17
C LEU A 29 -21.61 14.03 12.64
N ASN A 30 -22.44 13.58 11.68
CA ASN A 30 -23.80 13.11 11.97
C ASN A 30 -23.95 11.59 11.83
N THR A 31 -22.89 10.87 11.45
CA THR A 31 -22.95 9.43 11.26
C THR A 31 -22.83 8.68 12.59
N ASN A 32 -23.60 7.60 12.72
CA ASN A 32 -23.43 6.60 13.77
C ASN A 32 -22.76 5.32 13.23
N LEU A 33 -22.32 5.32 11.97
CA LEU A 33 -21.66 4.16 11.33
C LEU A 33 -20.18 4.06 11.68
N VAL A 34 -19.56 5.18 12.07
CA VAL A 34 -18.19 5.22 12.58
C VAL A 34 -18.27 5.49 14.07
N ASP A 35 -17.87 4.50 14.87
CA ASP A 35 -17.78 4.67 16.32
C ASP A 35 -16.45 5.33 16.69
N TRP A 36 -16.49 6.66 16.79
CA TRP A 36 -15.34 7.48 17.15
C TRP A 36 -14.88 7.31 18.61
N ASN A 37 -15.59 6.55 19.44
CA ASN A 37 -15.13 6.21 20.79
C ASN A 37 -14.09 5.07 20.78
N ARG A 38 -14.02 4.31 19.69
CA ARG A 38 -13.00 3.27 19.48
C ARG A 38 -11.73 3.89 18.91
N ASN A 39 -10.64 3.13 18.94
CA ASN A 39 -9.45 3.49 18.18
C ASN A 39 -9.79 3.43 16.69
N VAL A 40 -9.63 4.56 15.99
CA VAL A 40 -9.85 4.63 14.55
C VAL A 40 -8.53 4.92 13.84
N THR A 41 -8.23 4.15 12.80
CA THR A 41 -7.12 4.42 11.88
C THR A 41 -7.67 4.94 10.57
N VAL A 42 -7.11 6.04 10.07
CA VAL A 42 -7.42 6.60 8.76
C VAL A 42 -6.16 6.46 7.88
N PRO A 43 -6.01 5.36 7.14
CA PRO A 43 -4.89 5.18 6.23
C PRO A 43 -5.12 6.01 4.96
N PHE A 44 -4.04 6.28 4.23
CA PHE A 44 -4.07 7.05 2.97
C PHE A 44 -4.69 8.46 3.10
N ALA A 45 -4.62 9.08 4.28
CA ALA A 45 -5.19 10.40 4.49
C ALA A 45 -4.39 11.44 3.72
N SER A 46 -4.97 12.08 2.71
CA SER A 46 -4.33 13.21 2.03
C SER A 46 -4.20 14.42 2.97
N PRO A 47 -3.40 15.46 2.64
CA PRO A 47 -3.31 16.67 3.47
C PRO A 47 -4.69 17.29 3.74
N ASP A 48 -5.56 17.33 2.73
CA ASP A 48 -6.93 17.85 2.87
C ASP A 48 -7.78 17.02 3.84
N VAL A 49 -7.57 15.70 3.88
CA VAL A 49 -8.25 14.80 4.83
C VAL A 49 -7.71 15.03 6.25
N VAL A 50 -6.40 15.24 6.42
CA VAL A 50 -5.83 15.59 7.72
C VAL A 50 -6.44 16.90 8.23
N ASP A 51 -6.48 17.93 7.38
CA ASP A 51 -7.06 19.23 7.73
C ASP A 51 -8.55 19.11 8.08
N LEU A 52 -9.28 18.26 7.35
CA LEU A 52 -10.66 17.91 7.63
C LEU A 52 -10.81 17.29 9.02
N LEU A 53 -10.02 16.27 9.34
CA LEU A 53 -10.06 15.60 10.64
C LEU A 53 -9.68 16.56 11.78
N LEU A 54 -8.74 17.47 11.55
CA LEU A 54 -8.37 18.52 12.51
C LEU A 54 -9.52 19.49 12.76
N ARG A 55 -10.32 19.86 11.74
CA ARG A 55 -11.54 20.67 11.94
C ARG A 55 -12.60 19.93 12.75
N LEU A 56 -12.76 18.62 12.51
CA LEU A 56 -13.70 17.77 13.24
C LEU A 56 -13.27 17.47 14.69
N SER A 57 -11.98 17.54 14.98
CA SER A 57 -11.40 17.20 16.28
C SER A 57 -12.05 17.94 17.46
N LYS A 58 -12.33 19.24 17.31
CA LYS A 58 -12.92 20.09 18.35
C LYS A 58 -14.39 19.74 18.66
N PRO A 59 -15.33 19.79 17.69
CA PRO A 59 -16.74 19.50 17.96
C PRO A 59 -16.96 18.05 18.40
N MET A 60 -16.16 17.11 17.90
CA MET A 60 -16.31 15.68 18.21
C MET A 60 -15.46 15.21 19.39
N LYS A 61 -14.67 16.10 20.00
CA LYS A 61 -13.73 15.76 21.07
C LYS A 61 -12.82 14.58 20.69
N LEU A 62 -12.15 14.69 19.56
CA LEU A 62 -11.22 13.68 19.07
C LEU A 62 -9.77 14.18 19.17
N LYS A 63 -8.88 13.29 19.62
CA LYS A 63 -7.44 13.45 19.51
C LYS A 63 -6.97 12.86 18.18
N VAL A 64 -6.57 13.74 17.27
CA VAL A 64 -5.99 13.38 15.96
C VAL A 64 -4.47 13.29 16.09
N ILE A 65 -3.91 12.13 15.83
CA ILE A 65 -2.47 11.83 15.95
C ILE A 65 -2.00 11.36 14.58
N TYR A 66 -0.94 11.96 14.06
CA TYR A 66 -0.27 11.49 12.86
C TYR A 66 1.22 11.82 12.99
N GLU A 67 2.06 10.92 12.51
CA GLU A 67 3.50 11.16 12.44
C GLU A 67 3.84 11.94 11.17
N ASN A 68 4.90 12.73 11.21
CA ASN A 68 5.40 13.45 10.02
C ASN A 68 6.11 12.53 9.00
N GLY A 69 5.98 11.20 9.12
CA GLY A 69 6.51 10.20 8.18
C GLY A 69 5.57 9.96 7.00
N LYS A 70 5.55 10.90 6.04
CA LYS A 70 4.59 10.89 4.93
C LYS A 70 4.82 9.70 4.00
N ALA A 71 3.76 9.02 3.61
CA ALA A 71 3.81 8.08 2.50
C ALA A 71 3.84 8.88 1.19
N VAL A 72 4.95 8.82 0.45
CA VAL A 72 5.04 9.43 -0.88
C VAL A 72 4.22 8.60 -1.85
N LYS A 73 3.27 9.25 -2.53
CA LYS A 73 2.35 8.62 -3.48
C LYS A 73 2.90 8.77 -4.89
N HIS A 74 3.03 7.63 -5.57
CA HIS A 74 3.56 7.51 -6.92
C HIS A 74 2.49 6.98 -7.86
N LEU A 75 2.48 7.48 -9.09
CA LEU A 75 1.55 7.08 -10.14
C LEU A 75 2.30 6.75 -11.43
N LEU A 76 1.99 5.59 -12.01
CA LEU A 76 2.25 5.28 -13.42
C LEU A 76 0.91 5.26 -14.15
N GLU A 77 0.78 6.10 -15.17
CA GLU A 77 -0.47 6.25 -15.91
C GLU A 77 -0.79 4.99 -16.74
N ARG A 78 -2.08 4.65 -16.83
CA ARG A 78 -2.57 3.46 -17.55
C ARG A 78 -2.19 3.39 -19.03
N ASN A 79 -1.85 4.53 -19.63
CA ASN A 79 -1.43 4.65 -21.03
C ASN A 79 0.10 4.56 -21.19
N SER A 80 0.83 4.28 -20.12
CA SER A 80 2.28 4.05 -20.18
C SER A 80 2.59 2.82 -21.03
N THR A 81 3.65 2.90 -21.82
CA THR A 81 4.13 1.76 -22.62
C THR A 81 4.54 0.62 -21.70
N SER A 82 4.09 -0.60 -22.03
CA SER A 82 4.52 -1.80 -21.30
C SER A 82 6.04 -1.99 -21.40
N PHE A 83 6.63 -2.49 -20.33
CA PHE A 83 8.06 -2.75 -20.24
C PHE A 83 8.40 -4.03 -21.00
N ASN A 84 9.49 -4.00 -21.78
CA ASN A 84 10.13 -5.21 -22.23
C ASN A 84 10.99 -5.78 -21.08
N ILE A 85 10.71 -7.01 -20.66
CA ILE A 85 11.35 -7.65 -19.52
C ILE A 85 12.05 -8.92 -20.01
N SER A 86 13.36 -9.00 -19.79
CA SER A 86 14.14 -10.22 -20.00
C SER A 86 14.45 -10.82 -18.64
N PHE A 87 14.13 -12.10 -18.46
CA PHE A 87 14.46 -12.86 -17.27
C PHE A 87 15.78 -13.60 -17.49
N PRO A 88 16.67 -13.65 -16.48
CA PRO A 88 17.75 -14.62 -16.45
C PRO A 88 17.21 -16.05 -16.55
N ASP A 89 17.92 -16.92 -17.26
CA ASP A 89 17.53 -18.32 -17.50
C ASP A 89 17.30 -19.12 -16.20
N ASP A 90 17.96 -18.72 -15.11
CA ASP A 90 17.87 -19.32 -13.79
C ASP A 90 16.74 -18.72 -12.92
N THR A 91 15.80 -17.99 -13.52
CA THR A 91 14.68 -17.37 -12.80
C THR A 91 13.34 -17.51 -13.52
N TYR A 92 12.25 -17.45 -12.75
CA TYR A 92 10.89 -17.38 -13.30
C TYR A 92 9.95 -16.56 -12.42
N MET A 93 8.88 -16.04 -13.00
CA MET A 93 7.85 -15.28 -12.29
C MET A 93 6.63 -16.16 -11.99
N ALA A 94 6.14 -16.14 -10.76
CA ALA A 94 4.88 -16.80 -10.39
C ALA A 94 4.18 -16.06 -9.24
N SER A 95 2.96 -16.48 -8.92
CA SER A 95 2.27 -16.05 -7.69
C SER A 95 2.99 -16.63 -6.46
N LEU A 96 2.76 -16.01 -5.30
CA LEU A 96 3.23 -16.52 -4.02
C LEU A 96 2.66 -17.92 -3.78
N THR A 97 3.44 -18.80 -3.16
CA THR A 97 2.98 -20.12 -2.72
C THR A 97 2.78 -20.13 -1.20
N PRO A 98 1.87 -20.98 -0.66
CA PRO A 98 1.62 -21.05 0.78
C PRO A 98 2.87 -21.29 1.62
N GLU A 99 3.83 -22.06 1.09
CA GLU A 99 5.13 -22.36 1.73
C GLU A 99 5.94 -21.11 2.07
N TYR A 100 5.85 -20.05 1.24
CA TYR A 100 6.68 -18.86 1.39
C TYR A 100 5.93 -17.65 1.98
N ILE A 101 4.67 -17.82 2.41
CA ILE A 101 3.91 -16.72 3.05
C ILE A 101 4.66 -16.18 4.26
N GLU A 102 5.16 -17.05 5.13
CA GLU A 102 5.90 -16.63 6.33
C GLU A 102 7.19 -15.88 5.98
N THR A 103 7.85 -16.25 4.87
CA THR A 103 9.07 -15.56 4.41
C THR A 103 8.77 -14.12 3.98
N VAL A 104 7.70 -13.94 3.20
CA VAL A 104 7.25 -12.61 2.74
C VAL A 104 6.78 -11.76 3.92
N ASP A 105 6.02 -12.35 4.84
CA ASP A 105 5.47 -11.67 6.00
C ASP A 105 6.57 -11.16 6.94
N LYS A 106 7.56 -12.00 7.26
CA LYS A 106 8.69 -11.62 8.14
C LYS A 106 9.63 -10.58 7.55
N ALA A 107 9.66 -10.41 6.23
CA ALA A 107 10.44 -9.37 5.58
C ALA A 107 9.80 -7.98 5.69
N TRP A 108 8.52 -7.92 6.06
CA TRP A 108 7.82 -6.65 6.24
C TRP A 108 8.15 -6.01 7.58
N SER A 109 8.56 -4.74 7.56
CA SER A 109 8.96 -4.01 8.77
C SER A 109 7.84 -3.84 9.81
N TYR A 110 6.58 -4.06 9.43
CA TYR A 110 5.41 -3.99 10.31
C TYR A 110 4.76 -5.37 10.54
N TYR A 111 5.54 -6.44 10.39
CA TYR A 111 5.14 -7.80 10.70
C TYR A 111 4.40 -7.92 12.05
N SER A 112 3.37 -8.76 12.07
CA SER A 112 2.68 -9.19 13.29
C SER A 112 2.24 -10.64 13.15
N GLU A 113 1.97 -11.34 14.26
CA GLU A 113 1.44 -12.71 14.20
C GLU A 113 0.10 -12.82 13.43
N LYS A 114 -0.59 -11.69 13.22
CA LYS A 114 -1.86 -11.61 12.49
C LYS A 114 -1.69 -11.25 11.01
N SER A 115 -0.50 -10.86 10.52
CA SER A 115 -0.31 -10.41 9.13
C SER A 115 -0.17 -11.55 8.12
N ASN A 116 0.09 -12.78 8.56
CA ASN A 116 0.15 -13.95 7.67
C ASN A 116 -1.16 -14.15 6.88
N GLY A 117 -2.31 -14.02 7.56
CA GLY A 117 -3.63 -14.14 6.92
C GLY A 117 -3.89 -13.07 5.85
N PHE A 118 -3.25 -11.91 5.98
CA PHE A 118 -3.32 -10.85 4.98
C PHE A 118 -2.55 -11.26 3.71
N PHE A 119 -1.32 -11.74 3.81
CA PHE A 119 -0.57 -12.23 2.64
C PHE A 119 -1.21 -13.44 1.98
N LYS A 120 -1.84 -14.34 2.76
CA LYS A 120 -2.69 -15.40 2.21
C LYS A 120 -3.84 -14.84 1.38
N THR A 121 -4.52 -13.81 1.88
CA THR A 121 -5.61 -13.14 1.16
C THR A 121 -5.10 -12.53 -0.15
N LEU A 122 -3.94 -11.86 -0.14
CA LEU A 122 -3.35 -11.31 -1.36
C LEU A 122 -3.02 -12.40 -2.38
N MET A 123 -2.44 -13.52 -1.92
CA MET A 123 -2.12 -14.67 -2.76
C MET A 123 -3.38 -15.28 -3.40
N ASP A 124 -4.42 -15.54 -2.60
CA ASP A 124 -5.68 -16.15 -3.07
C ASP A 124 -6.43 -15.25 -4.08
N ASN A 125 -6.09 -13.96 -4.16
CA ASN A 125 -6.71 -12.97 -5.06
C ASN A 125 -5.80 -12.56 -6.23
N ASP A 126 -4.76 -13.34 -6.54
CA ASP A 126 -3.79 -13.04 -7.61
C ASP A 126 -3.13 -11.66 -7.47
N MET A 127 -2.88 -11.23 -6.23
CA MET A 127 -2.28 -9.93 -5.90
C MET A 127 -0.80 -10.03 -5.51
N THR A 128 -0.13 -11.12 -5.86
CA THR A 128 1.28 -11.35 -5.51
C THR A 128 2.11 -11.68 -6.73
N TYR A 129 3.30 -11.08 -6.85
CA TYR A 129 4.26 -11.32 -7.92
C TYR A 129 5.60 -11.64 -7.30
N VAL A 130 6.12 -12.84 -7.56
CA VAL A 130 7.34 -13.34 -6.94
C VAL A 130 8.28 -13.85 -8.04
N LEU A 131 9.50 -13.35 -8.01
CA LEU A 131 10.60 -13.89 -8.78
C LEU A 131 11.22 -15.05 -8.00
N TYR A 132 11.22 -16.23 -8.60
CA TYR A 132 11.76 -17.46 -8.04
C TYR A 132 13.07 -17.85 -8.74
N SER A 133 13.92 -18.57 -8.02
CA SER A 133 15.05 -19.31 -8.58
C SER A 133 14.56 -20.59 -9.25
N SER A 134 14.98 -20.84 -10.49
CA SER A 134 14.68 -22.09 -11.20
C SER A 134 15.45 -23.29 -10.62
N ASN A 135 16.51 -23.05 -9.84
CA ASN A 135 17.35 -24.12 -9.29
C ASN A 135 16.75 -24.79 -8.06
N ASP A 136 16.11 -24.01 -7.19
CA ASP A 136 15.61 -24.47 -5.88
C ASP A 136 14.21 -23.96 -5.54
N HIS A 137 13.54 -23.29 -6.47
CA HIS A 137 12.17 -22.78 -6.34
C HIS A 137 11.95 -21.82 -5.17
N LYS A 138 13.03 -21.20 -4.65
CA LYS A 138 12.94 -20.22 -3.56
C LYS A 138 12.68 -18.81 -4.07
N PRO A 139 11.94 -17.98 -3.31
CA PRO A 139 11.69 -16.58 -3.65
C PRO A 139 12.99 -15.77 -3.57
N LEU A 140 13.20 -14.88 -4.53
CA LEU A 140 14.37 -13.99 -4.64
C LEU A 140 13.99 -12.53 -4.37
N ALA A 141 12.88 -12.10 -4.98
CA ALA A 141 12.29 -10.78 -4.84
C ALA A 141 10.78 -10.86 -5.10
N TRP A 142 10.03 -9.90 -4.60
CA TRP A 142 8.58 -9.86 -4.80
C TRP A 142 8.03 -8.45 -4.69
N VAL A 143 6.82 -8.28 -5.21
CA VAL A 143 5.94 -7.14 -4.96
C VAL A 143 4.52 -7.65 -4.87
N THR A 144 3.71 -6.99 -4.05
CA THR A 144 2.28 -7.32 -3.88
C THR A 144 1.42 -6.13 -4.25
N ILE A 145 0.15 -6.37 -4.51
CA ILE A 145 -0.87 -5.34 -4.69
C ILE A 145 -1.76 -5.38 -3.45
N ASN A 146 -1.97 -4.26 -2.78
CA ASN A 146 -2.91 -4.22 -1.65
C ASN A 146 -4.37 -4.09 -2.12
N GLU A 147 -5.29 -4.14 -1.17
CA GLU A 147 -6.73 -3.94 -1.38
C GLU A 147 -7.09 -2.62 -2.09
N ALA A 148 -6.24 -1.59 -1.97
CA ALA A 148 -6.40 -0.31 -2.66
C ALA A 148 -5.85 -0.31 -4.11
N GLY A 149 -5.31 -1.43 -4.59
CA GLY A 149 -4.75 -1.57 -5.93
C GLY A 149 -3.36 -0.96 -6.10
N ALA A 150 -2.66 -0.65 -5.01
CA ALA A 150 -1.32 -0.09 -5.04
C ALA A 150 -0.24 -1.17 -4.84
N LEU A 151 0.89 -1.00 -5.54
CA LEU A 151 2.10 -1.79 -5.30
C LEU A 151 2.61 -1.51 -3.88
N THR A 152 2.81 -2.59 -3.13
CA THR A 152 3.30 -2.57 -1.75
C THR A 152 4.14 -3.82 -1.45
N HIS A 153 4.82 -3.81 -0.31
CA HIS A 153 5.68 -4.90 0.17
C HIS A 153 6.75 -5.31 -0.84
N LEU A 154 7.23 -4.36 -1.65
CA LEU A 154 8.36 -4.60 -2.55
C LEU A 154 9.60 -4.97 -1.73
N PHE A 155 10.18 -6.13 -2.01
CA PHE A 155 11.38 -6.57 -1.32
C PHE A 155 12.26 -7.44 -2.22
N CYS A 156 13.56 -7.44 -1.93
CA CYS A 156 14.55 -8.33 -2.51
C CYS A 156 15.47 -8.81 -1.39
N LEU A 157 15.60 -10.13 -1.26
CA LEU A 157 16.45 -10.74 -0.24
C LEU A 157 17.90 -10.29 -0.43
N GLU A 158 18.60 -10.05 0.68
CA GLU A 158 19.91 -9.41 0.68
C GLU A 158 20.94 -10.07 -0.26
N PRO A 159 21.05 -11.42 -0.32
CA PRO A 159 22.00 -12.09 -1.22
C PRO A 159 21.76 -11.85 -2.72
N PHE A 160 20.57 -11.38 -3.10
CA PHE A 160 20.16 -11.16 -4.49
C PHE A 160 20.02 -9.67 -4.86
N ARG A 161 20.34 -8.75 -3.95
CA ARG A 161 20.35 -7.30 -4.22
C ARG A 161 21.44 -6.94 -5.24
N GLY A 162 21.24 -5.81 -5.93
CA GLY A 162 22.15 -5.35 -6.98
C GLY A 162 22.01 -6.06 -8.33
N ARG A 163 21.14 -7.07 -8.45
CA ARG A 163 20.91 -7.84 -9.68
C ARG A 163 19.73 -7.35 -10.54
N GLY A 164 19.09 -6.24 -10.14
CA GLY A 164 17.92 -5.70 -10.83
C GLY A 164 16.59 -6.42 -10.55
N TYR A 165 16.55 -7.41 -9.65
CA TYR A 165 15.34 -8.21 -9.41
C TYR A 165 14.15 -7.42 -8.87
N ALA A 166 14.37 -6.42 -8.01
CA ALA A 166 13.31 -5.52 -7.54
C ALA A 166 12.66 -4.73 -8.70
N GLU A 167 13.47 -4.28 -9.66
CA GLU A 167 12.97 -3.60 -10.85
C GLU A 167 12.18 -4.53 -11.76
N MET A 168 12.65 -5.77 -11.90
CA MET A 168 12.01 -6.80 -12.71
C MET A 168 10.62 -7.15 -12.21
N VAL A 169 10.47 -7.45 -10.91
CA VAL A 169 9.16 -7.74 -10.31
C VAL A 169 8.23 -6.54 -10.38
N THR A 170 8.75 -5.32 -10.17
CA THR A 170 7.97 -4.08 -10.27
C THR A 170 7.44 -3.88 -11.69
N LYS A 171 8.30 -4.00 -12.72
CA LYS A 171 7.92 -3.86 -14.12
C LYS A 171 6.91 -4.93 -14.54
N PHE A 172 7.06 -6.17 -14.06
CA PHE A 172 6.14 -7.25 -14.37
C PHE A 172 4.74 -6.98 -13.80
N ALA A 173 4.66 -6.59 -12.53
CA ALA A 173 3.40 -6.19 -11.90
C ALA A 173 2.76 -4.97 -12.59
N CYS A 174 3.57 -3.99 -13.00
CA CYS A 174 3.08 -2.85 -13.78
C CYS A 174 2.50 -3.32 -15.13
N ASN A 175 3.18 -4.19 -15.86
CA ASN A 175 2.68 -4.73 -17.12
C ASN A 175 1.34 -5.44 -16.97
N ASP A 176 1.16 -6.24 -15.92
CA ASP A 176 -0.12 -6.90 -15.64
C ASP A 176 -1.25 -5.87 -15.43
N LEU A 177 -1.00 -4.83 -14.61
CA LEU A 177 -1.98 -3.78 -14.34
C LEU A 177 -2.28 -2.88 -15.55
N LEU A 178 -1.27 -2.52 -16.33
CA LEU A 178 -1.42 -1.75 -17.56
C LEU A 178 -2.23 -2.53 -18.60
N LYS A 179 -1.99 -3.84 -18.76
CA LYS A 179 -2.81 -4.72 -19.62
C LYS A 179 -4.28 -4.76 -19.21
N LYS A 180 -4.55 -4.61 -17.90
CA LYS A 180 -5.91 -4.49 -17.33
C LYS A 180 -6.49 -3.06 -17.47
N GLY A 181 -5.80 -2.14 -18.13
CA GLY A 181 -6.23 -0.75 -18.33
C GLY A 181 -6.20 0.11 -17.07
N ARG A 182 -5.42 -0.28 -16.06
CA ARG A 182 -5.38 0.36 -14.74
C ARG A 182 -4.20 1.30 -14.61
N ASN A 183 -4.40 2.40 -13.89
CA ASN A 183 -3.29 3.18 -13.35
C ASN A 183 -2.59 2.33 -12.29
N VAL A 184 -1.27 2.46 -12.18
CA VAL A 184 -0.51 1.77 -11.13
C VAL A 184 -0.15 2.79 -10.05
N LEU A 185 -0.64 2.54 -8.84
CA LEU A 185 -0.26 3.31 -7.67
C LEU A 185 0.87 2.60 -6.94
N ALA A 186 1.76 3.36 -6.31
CA ALA A 186 2.75 2.82 -5.39
C ALA A 186 2.98 3.81 -4.23
N TYR A 187 3.34 3.27 -3.08
CA TYR A 187 3.64 4.05 -1.89
C TYR A 187 5.05 3.75 -1.38
N THR A 188 5.77 4.79 -0.98
CA THR A 188 7.06 4.64 -0.30
C THR A 188 7.08 5.51 0.95
N MET A 189 7.68 5.02 2.03
CA MET A 189 8.02 5.88 3.16
C MET A 189 8.90 7.04 2.71
N GLU A 190 8.66 8.24 3.21
CA GLU A 190 9.58 9.37 3.06
C GLU A 190 10.97 8.96 3.59
N GLY A 191 12.01 9.27 2.82
CA GLY A 191 13.39 8.83 3.12
C GLY A 191 13.77 7.44 2.58
N ASN A 192 12.85 6.63 2.06
CA ASN A 192 13.20 5.38 1.36
C ASN A 192 13.72 5.67 -0.06
N LEU A 193 14.92 6.25 -0.13
CA LEU A 193 15.53 6.72 -1.38
C LEU A 193 15.76 5.60 -2.40
N ALA A 194 16.02 4.37 -1.94
CA ALA A 194 16.22 3.23 -2.83
C ALA A 194 14.95 2.90 -3.62
N SER A 195 13.81 2.81 -2.92
CA SER A 195 12.52 2.54 -3.57
C SER A 195 12.06 3.71 -4.43
N GLN A 196 12.28 4.95 -3.98
CA GLN A 196 11.93 6.15 -4.74
C GLN A 196 12.74 6.25 -6.05
N LYS A 197 14.05 6.01 -6.01
CA LYS A 197 14.89 5.97 -7.21
C LYS A 197 14.47 4.86 -8.17
N LEU A 198 14.06 3.71 -7.63
CA LEU A 198 13.55 2.62 -8.45
C LEU A 198 12.26 3.01 -9.17
N LEU A 199 11.28 3.57 -8.44
CA LEU A 199 10.01 3.99 -9.03
C LEU A 199 10.20 5.08 -10.08
N ASP A 200 11.07 6.06 -9.83
CA ASP A 200 11.44 7.09 -10.81
C ASP A 200 12.07 6.48 -12.07
N LYS A 201 12.99 5.51 -11.92
CA LYS A 201 13.58 4.76 -13.05
C LYS A 201 12.53 3.99 -13.86
N VAL A 202 11.49 3.45 -13.21
CA VAL A 202 10.38 2.75 -13.87
C VAL A 202 9.42 3.73 -14.55
N GLY A 203 9.51 5.04 -14.27
CA GLY A 203 8.72 6.09 -14.91
C GLY A 203 7.53 6.57 -14.08
N PHE A 204 7.42 6.15 -12.82
CA PHE A 204 6.41 6.69 -11.92
C PHE A 204 6.64 8.18 -11.65
N LYS A 205 5.56 8.92 -11.43
CA LYS A 205 5.59 10.31 -11.00
C LYS A 205 5.06 10.44 -9.58
N VAL A 206 5.72 11.29 -8.80
CA VAL A 206 5.21 11.68 -7.48
C VAL A 206 3.99 12.57 -7.69
N ILE A 207 2.85 12.16 -7.16
CA ILE A 207 1.56 12.88 -7.30
C ILE A 207 1.05 13.43 -5.97
N GLY A 208 1.73 13.14 -4.86
CA GLY A 208 1.31 13.64 -3.57
C GLY A 208 1.95 12.89 -2.41
N ARG A 209 1.39 13.14 -1.23
CA ARG A 209 1.79 12.51 0.02
C ARG A 209 0.55 12.21 0.83
N ASP A 210 0.52 11.04 1.44
CA ASP A 210 -0.56 10.61 2.32
C ASP A 210 0.00 10.36 3.74
N TYR A 211 -0.89 10.36 4.72
CA TYR A 211 -0.60 10.19 6.14
C TYR A 211 -1.30 8.96 6.69
N TRP A 212 -0.69 8.36 7.71
CA TRP A 212 -1.33 7.38 8.56
C TRP A 212 -1.83 8.09 9.82
N VAL A 213 -3.14 8.29 9.92
CA VAL A 213 -3.73 9.05 11.02
C VAL A 213 -4.39 8.10 12.02
N PHE A 214 -4.15 8.33 13.29
CA PHE A 214 -4.79 7.65 14.41
C PHE A 214 -5.71 8.63 15.13
N ILE A 215 -6.94 8.21 15.37
CA ILE A 215 -7.94 8.98 16.10
C ILE A 215 -8.24 8.25 17.40
N LYS A 216 -8.21 8.99 18.49
CA LYS A 216 -8.56 8.53 19.84
C LYS A 216 -9.56 9.50 20.46
N ASN A 217 -10.39 9.02 21.37
CA ASN A 217 -11.23 9.91 22.18
C ASN A 217 -10.38 10.70 23.19
N TYR A 218 -10.78 11.92 23.54
CA TYR A 218 -10.28 12.57 24.77
C TYR A 218 -10.90 11.82 25.95
N SER A 219 -10.16 10.86 26.50
CA SER A 219 -10.44 10.30 27.84
C SER A 219 -10.52 11.41 28.88
#